data_AF-A0A0F9NYI3-F1
#
_entry.id   AF-A0A0F9NYI3-F1
#
_cell.length_a   1.000
_cell.length_b   1.000
_cell.length_c   1.000
_cell.angle_alpha   90.00
_cell.angle_beta   90.00
_cell.angle_gamma   90.00
#
_symmetry.space_group_name_H-M   'P 1'
#
loop_
_entity.id
_entity.type
_entity.pdbx_description
1 polymer ?
#
loop_
_entity_poly.entity_id
_entity_poly.type
_entity_poly.pdbx_seq_one_letter_code
_entity_poly.pdbx_strand_id
1 'polypeptide(L)' 'ISLERYMACGVGACLSCVCETKYGIARVCKEGPVFNGKDIIWES' A
#
# COMPACT_ATOMS: atom_id res chain seq x y z
N ILE A 1 -1.68 1.91 -11.05
CA ILE A 1 -0.36 1.29 -10.85
C ILE A 1 -0.52 0.07 -9.96
N SER A 2 0.28 -0.98 -10.17
CA SER A 2 0.37 -2.10 -9.22
C SER A 2 1.57 -1.83 -8.32
N LEU A 3 1.37 -1.84 -7.00
CA LEU A 3 2.44 -1.65 -6.02
C LEU A 3 2.91 -3.01 -5.51
N GLU A 4 4.21 -3.21 -5.55
CA GLU A 4 4.87 -4.34 -4.88
C GLU A 4 5.51 -3.83 -3.59
N ARG A 5 5.15 -4.45 -2.46
CA ARG A 5 5.75 -4.18 -1.14
C ARG A 5 5.94 -5.48 -0.38
N TYR A 6 6.90 -5.49 0.54
CA TYR A 6 7.15 -6.65 1.39
C TYR A 6 5.95 -6.97 2.28
N MET A 7 5.39 -8.16 2.12
CA MET A 7 4.22 -8.63 2.86
C MET A 7 4.64 -9.73 3.84
N ALA A 8 4.67 -9.44 5.14
CA ALA A 8 5.02 -10.45 6.14
C ALA A 8 3.82 -11.36 6.45
N CYS A 9 2.62 -10.81 6.66
CA CYS A 9 1.42 -11.62 6.96
C CYS A 9 0.45 -11.77 5.77
N GLY A 10 0.47 -10.87 4.79
CA GLY A 10 -0.45 -10.89 3.64
C GLY A 10 -1.95 -10.65 3.95
N VAL A 11 -2.34 -10.49 5.23
CA VAL A 11 -3.75 -10.36 5.66
C VAL A 11 -4.10 -9.02 6.30
N GLY A 12 -3.15 -8.08 6.31
CA GLY A 12 -3.34 -6.72 6.81
C GLY A 12 -3.18 -6.54 8.32
N ALA A 13 -2.69 -7.55 9.03
CA ALA A 13 -2.47 -7.52 10.48
C ALA A 13 -1.12 -6.92 10.89
N CYS A 14 -0.05 -7.23 10.15
CA CYS A 14 1.33 -6.86 10.53
C CYS A 14 1.78 -5.48 10.03
N LEU A 15 0.97 -4.82 9.19
CA LEU A 15 1.26 -3.51 8.59
C LEU A 15 2.58 -3.41 7.77
N SER A 16 3.29 -4.51 7.50
CA SER A 16 4.57 -4.47 6.77
C SER A 16 4.48 -3.95 5.34
N CYS A 17 3.27 -3.95 4.76
CA CYS A 17 3.00 -3.56 3.38
C CYS A 17 2.18 -2.26 3.29
N VAL A 18 2.22 -1.40 4.31
CA VAL A 18 1.59 -0.08 4.24
C VAL A 18 2.26 0.80 3.19
N CYS A 19 1.52 1.76 2.63
CA CYS A 19 1.94 2.80 1.70
C CYS A 19 1.14 4.08 1.98
N GLU A 20 1.74 5.24 1.73
CA GLU A 20 1.07 6.52 1.90
C GLU A 20 0.27 6.93 0.67
N THR A 21 -0.94 7.40 0.93
CA THR A 21 -1.86 7.90 -0.08
C THR A 21 -2.40 9.26 0.35
N LYS A 22 -3.04 9.97 -0.58
CA LYS A 22 -3.76 11.22 -0.27
C LYS A 22 -4.88 11.05 0.76
N TYR A 23 -5.35 9.82 0.99
CA TYR A 23 -6.40 9.49 1.94
C TYR A 23 -5.85 8.95 3.27
N GLY A 24 -4.51 9.00 3.46
CA GLY A 24 -3.81 8.43 4.60
C GLY A 24 -3.09 7.13 4.24
N ILE A 25 -2.75 6.35 5.27
CA ILE A 25 -2.01 5.10 5.13
C ILE A 25 -2.94 3.99 4.62
N ALA A 26 -2.54 3.31 3.55
CA ALA A 26 -3.22 2.15 2.99
C ALA A 26 -2.32 0.91 2.98
N ARG A 27 -2.87 -0.29 3.17
CA ARG A 27 -2.17 -1.58 3.14
C ARG A 27 -2.26 -2.20 1.75
N VAL A 28 -1.12 -2.47 1.12
CA VAL A 28 -1.07 -3.07 -0.23
C VAL A 28 -1.73 -4.46 -0.26
N CYS A 29 -1.56 -5.30 0.77
CA CYS A 29 -2.17 -6.63 0.79
C CYS A 29 -3.69 -6.65 0.98
N LYS A 30 -4.31 -5.55 1.43
CA LYS A 30 -5.73 -5.50 1.81
C LYS A 30 -6.54 -4.48 0.99
N GLU A 31 -6.01 -3.27 0.85
CA GLU A 31 -6.61 -2.20 0.05
C GLU A 31 -6.04 -2.14 -1.37
N GLY A 32 -4.85 -2.72 -1.60
CA GLY A 32 -4.20 -2.84 -2.91
C GLY A 32 -4.44 -4.20 -3.59
N PRO A 33 -3.51 -4.66 -4.46
CA PRO A 33 -2.22 -4.06 -4.84
C PRO A 33 -2.34 -2.97 -5.92
N VAL A 34 -3.52 -2.81 -6.52
CA VAL A 34 -3.77 -1.87 -7.60
C VAL A 34 -4.33 -0.57 -7.03
N PHE A 35 -3.59 0.52 -7.25
CA PHE A 35 -3.97 1.86 -6.82
C PHE A 35 -4.02 2.82 -8.00
N ASN A 36 -4.76 3.92 -7.84
CA ASN A 36 -4.64 5.04 -8.77
C ASN A 36 -3.28 5.71 -8.55
N GLY A 37 -2.48 5.84 -9.61
CA GLY A 37 -1.14 6.43 -9.50
C GLY A 37 -1.14 7.90 -9.05
N LYS A 38 -2.28 8.60 -9.19
CA LYS A 38 -2.47 9.97 -8.70
C LYS A 38 -2.71 10.03 -7.20
N ASP A 39 -3.08 8.92 -6.56
CA ASP A 39 -3.45 8.89 -5.15
C ASP A 39 -2.29 8.43 -4.26
N ILE A 40 -1.27 7.79 -4.83
CA ILE A 40 -0.07 7.35 -4.13
C ILE A 40 0.91 8.50 -3.95
N ILE A 41 1.43 8.63 -2.73
CA ILE A 41 2.54 9.53 -2.40
C ILE A 41 3.83 8.72 -2.57
N TRP A 42 4.67 9.15 -3.51
CA TRP A 42 5.95 8.52 -3.76
C TRP A 42 6.99 9.16 -2.84
N GLU A 43 7.54 8.37 -1.94
CA GLU A 43 8.74 8.78 -1.21
C GLU A 43 9.93 8.78 -2.18
N SER A 44 10.74 9.83 -2.12
CA SER A 44 11.89 10.07 -3.01
C SER A 44 13.14 9.31 -2.56
#